data_AF-A0A8T2UGF9-F1
#
_entry.id   AF-A0A8T2UGF9-F1
#
_cell.length_a   1.000
_cell.length_b   1.000
_cell.length_c   1.000
_cell.angle_alpha   90.00
_cell.angle_beta   90.00
_cell.angle_gamma   90.00
#
_symmetry.space_group_name_H-M   'P 1'
#
loop_
_entity.id
_entity.type
_entity.pdbx_description
1 polymer ?
#
loop_
_entity_poly.entity_id
_entity_poly.type
_entity_poly.pdbx_seq_one_letter_code
_entity_poly.pdbx_strand_id
1 'polypeptide(L)'
;MQEEDSVPKPPPTKVRRKHGTAMDPQSIAARTRRERFSDRIRTLQRLVPNAERLDTVSMLGQTLEYVRFLQHQVSELYHGKDPAAPSNVCEKWKDFMEAECASANQGGSI
;
A
#
# COMPACT_ATOMS: atom_id res chain seq x y z
N MET A 1 -25.15 -45.69 51.34
CA MET A 1 -25.07 -44.21 51.36
C MET A 1 -23.62 -43.90 50.98
N GLN A 2 -23.41 -43.51 49.72
CA GLN A 2 -23.11 -42.11 49.32
C GLN A 2 -21.66 -41.78 49.76
N GLU A 3 -20.69 -41.42 48.93
CA GLU A 3 -20.66 -40.65 47.67
C GLU A 3 -19.26 -40.84 47.03
N GLU A 4 -19.16 -41.23 45.75
CA GLU A 4 -18.57 -40.45 44.64
C GLU A 4 -18.12 -39.02 45.00
N ASP A 5 -16.91 -38.63 44.57
CA ASP A 5 -16.73 -37.56 43.56
C ASP A 5 -15.36 -36.86 43.67
N SER A 6 -14.61 -36.96 42.57
CA SER A 6 -13.83 -35.90 41.92
C SER A 6 -12.86 -35.06 42.76
N VAL A 7 -11.56 -35.36 42.60
CA VAL A 7 -10.49 -34.38 42.83
C VAL A 7 -10.73 -33.17 41.91
N PRO A 8 -10.92 -31.94 42.45
CA PRO A 8 -11.16 -30.78 41.60
C PRO A 8 -9.89 -30.45 40.82
N LYS A 9 -9.91 -30.70 39.51
CA LYS A 9 -8.89 -30.23 38.57
C LYS A 9 -8.90 -28.70 38.58
N PRO A 10 -7.75 -28.02 38.79
CA PRO A 10 -7.72 -26.57 38.85
C PRO A 10 -8.26 -25.98 37.54
N PRO A 11 -9.08 -24.92 37.61
CA PRO A 11 -9.67 -24.31 36.42
C PRO A 11 -8.55 -23.82 35.49
N PRO A 12 -8.72 -23.92 34.16
CA PRO A 12 -7.73 -23.41 33.21
C PRO A 12 -7.48 -21.95 33.52
N THR A 13 -6.23 -21.63 33.85
CA THR A 13 -5.78 -20.27 34.11
C THR A 13 -6.18 -19.43 32.90
N LYS A 14 -7.18 -18.55 33.07
CA LYS A 14 -7.55 -17.57 32.06
C LYS A 14 -6.31 -16.72 31.81
N VAL A 15 -5.59 -17.03 30.74
CA VAL A 15 -4.46 -16.24 30.27
C VAL A 15 -5.01 -14.84 30.05
N ARG A 16 -4.66 -13.92 30.95
CA ARG A 16 -5.05 -12.53 30.86
C ARG A 16 -4.51 -12.01 29.54
N ARG A 17 -5.41 -11.80 28.57
CA ARG A 17 -5.03 -11.26 27.27
C ARG A 17 -4.34 -9.93 27.53
N LYS A 18 -3.11 -9.77 27.02
CA LYS A 18 -2.39 -8.50 27.10
C LYS A 18 -3.29 -7.43 26.48
N HIS A 19 -3.70 -6.45 27.29
CA HIS A 19 -4.49 -5.32 26.84
C HIS A 19 -3.76 -4.64 25.66
N GLY A 20 -4.44 -4.48 24.53
CA GLY A 20 -3.97 -3.63 23.42
C GLY A 20 -3.78 -4.30 22.06
N THR A 21 -3.80 -5.64 21.97
CA THR A 21 -3.74 -6.32 20.66
C THR A 21 -5.02 -7.10 20.45
N ALA A 22 -5.92 -6.56 19.63
CA ALA A 22 -7.06 -7.34 19.15
C ALA A 22 -6.50 -8.59 18.43
N MET A 23 -6.85 -9.77 18.95
CA MET A 23 -6.45 -11.07 18.40
C MET A 23 -7.52 -11.65 17.47
N ASP A 24 -8.54 -10.86 17.17
CA ASP A 24 -9.62 -11.27 16.30
C ASP A 24 -9.12 -11.27 14.83
N PRO A 25 -9.47 -12.28 14.00
CA PRO A 25 -9.04 -12.36 12.61
C PRO A 25 -9.31 -11.08 11.80
N GLN A 26 -10.44 -10.40 12.04
CA GLN A 26 -10.78 -9.15 11.36
C GLN A 26 -9.82 -8.02 11.75
N SER A 27 -9.44 -7.95 13.03
CA SER A 27 -8.48 -6.95 13.52
C SER A 27 -7.07 -7.18 12.99
N ILE A 28 -6.65 -8.45 12.87
CA ILE A 28 -5.38 -8.84 12.26
C ILE A 28 -5.38 -8.46 10.77
N ALA A 29 -6.45 -8.80 10.04
CA ALA A 29 -6.60 -8.44 8.64
C ALA A 29 -6.56 -6.92 8.42
N ALA A 30 -7.23 -6.14 9.28
CA ALA A 30 -7.20 -4.68 9.24
C ALA A 30 -5.79 -4.13 9.47
N ARG A 31 -5.03 -4.70 10.42
CA ARG A 31 -3.63 -4.33 10.67
C ARG A 31 -2.75 -4.60 9.46
N THR A 32 -2.82 -5.81 8.88
CA THR A 32 -2.04 -6.16 7.68
C THR A 32 -2.36 -5.24 6.50
N ARG A 33 -3.63 -4.84 6.31
CA ARG A 33 -4.00 -3.85 5.30
C ARG A 33 -3.31 -2.50 5.52
N ARG A 34 -3.27 -2.02 6.77
CA ARG A 34 -2.59 -0.76 7.13
C ARG A 34 -1.07 -0.86 6.94
N GLU A 35 -0.46 -1.97 7.34
CA GLU A 35 0.98 -2.21 7.15
C GLU A 35 1.35 -2.16 5.66
N ARG A 36 0.59 -2.87 4.80
CA ARG A 36 0.77 -2.80 3.34
C ARG A 36 0.63 -1.39 2.78
N PHE A 37 -0.32 -0.60 3.29
CA PHE A 37 -0.47 0.79 2.90
C PHE A 37 0.76 1.60 3.31
N SER A 38 1.18 1.52 4.57
CA SER A 38 2.36 2.23 5.09
C SER A 38 3.64 1.86 4.35
N ASP A 39 3.83 0.60 3.97
CA ASP A 39 5.01 0.16 3.21
C ASP A 39 5.05 0.79 1.81
N ARG A 40 3.90 0.89 1.14
CA ARG A 40 3.80 1.57 -0.16
C ARG A 40 4.10 3.06 -0.03
N ILE A 41 3.63 3.72 1.02
CA ILE A 41 3.94 5.12 1.29
C ILE A 41 5.44 5.32 1.55
N ARG A 42 6.08 4.46 2.36
CA ARG A 42 7.53 4.50 2.59
C ARG A 42 8.35 4.30 1.32
N THR A 43 7.90 3.39 0.45
CA THR A 43 8.55 3.15 -0.84
C THR A 43 8.44 4.40 -1.71
N LEU A 44 7.27 5.02 -1.76
CA LEU A 44 7.05 6.26 -2.48
C LEU A 44 7.93 7.41 -1.98
N GLN A 45 8.07 7.56 -0.65
CA GLN A 45 8.93 8.58 -0.04
C GLN A 45 10.40 8.48 -0.46
N ARG A 46 10.90 7.28 -0.79
CA ARG A 46 12.28 7.09 -1.24
C ARG A 46 12.49 7.47 -2.71
N LEU A 47 11.42 7.50 -3.50
CA LEU A 47 11.47 7.81 -4.92
C LEU A 47 11.27 9.31 -5.19
N VAL A 48 10.54 9.99 -4.31
CA VAL A 48 10.17 11.39 -4.49
C VAL A 48 11.14 12.29 -3.72
N PRO A 49 11.74 13.30 -4.35
CA PRO A 49 12.62 14.24 -3.67
C PRO A 49 11.89 14.97 -2.54
N ASN A 50 12.55 15.12 -1.39
CA ASN A 50 12.03 15.81 -0.19
C ASN A 50 10.76 15.22 0.46
N ALA A 51 10.33 14.02 0.05
CA ALA A 51 9.06 13.44 0.51
C ALA A 51 9.04 12.94 1.96
N GLU A 52 10.20 12.71 2.59
CA GLU A 52 10.30 12.23 3.98
C GLU A 52 9.68 13.19 5.00
N ARG A 53 9.62 14.49 4.67
CA ARG A 53 9.15 15.56 5.57
C ARG A 53 7.72 16.01 5.29
N LEU A 54 7.04 15.39 4.33
CA LEU A 54 5.71 15.80 3.87
C LEU A 54 4.62 14.94 4.49
N ASP A 55 3.45 15.53 4.68
CA ASP A 55 2.24 14.77 4.96
C ASP A 55 1.83 13.93 3.74
N THR A 56 1.03 12.89 3.96
CA THR A 56 0.64 11.95 2.90
C THR A 56 -0.05 12.64 1.72
N VAL A 57 -0.86 13.67 1.97
CA VAL A 57 -1.60 14.34 0.89
C VAL A 57 -0.65 15.19 0.06
N SER A 58 0.20 15.98 0.70
CA SER A 58 1.22 16.77 0.01
C SER A 58 2.24 15.89 -0.73
N MET A 59 2.66 14.76 -0.15
CA MET A 59 3.54 13.79 -0.81
C MET A 59 2.92 13.24 -2.10
N LEU A 60 1.62 12.92 -2.10
CA LEU A 60 0.94 12.46 -3.30
C LEU A 60 0.86 13.55 -4.38
N GLY A 61 0.65 14.81 -3.98
CA GLY A 61 0.72 15.97 -4.88
C GLY A 61 2.10 16.14 -5.52
N GLN A 62 3.15 16.16 -4.68
CA GLN A 62 4.54 16.30 -5.17
C GLN A 62 4.98 15.10 -6.03
N THR A 63 4.46 13.90 -5.77
CA THR A 63 4.70 12.73 -6.63
C THR A 63 4.24 13.01 -8.05
N LEU A 64 3.04 13.55 -8.22
CA LEU A 64 2.49 13.86 -9.54
C LEU A 64 3.34 14.91 -10.26
N GLU A 65 3.75 15.95 -9.55
CA GLU A 65 4.63 17.00 -10.08
C GLU A 65 5.99 16.44 -10.48
N TYR A 66 6.57 15.54 -9.68
CA TYR A 66 7.84 14.91 -9.99
C TYR A 66 7.76 14.00 -11.23
N VAL A 67 6.66 13.26 -11.40
CA VAL A 67 6.43 12.46 -12.62
C VAL A 67 6.34 13.36 -13.86
N ARG A 68 5.62 14.48 -13.79
CA ARG A 68 5.55 15.46 -14.89
C ARG A 68 6.91 16.07 -15.20
N PHE A 69 7.70 16.36 -14.17
CA PHE A 69 9.06 16.87 -14.32
C PHE A 69 9.96 15.85 -15.04
N LEU A 70 9.94 14.58 -14.63
CA LEU A 70 10.71 13.52 -15.29
C LEU A 70 10.30 13.35 -16.75
N GLN A 71 9.01 13.40 -17.04
CA GLN A 71 8.49 13.37 -18.42
C GLN A 71 9.02 14.53 -19.26
N HIS A 72 9.05 15.74 -18.71
CA HIS A 72 9.60 16.91 -19.38
C HIS A 72 11.11 16.76 -19.61
N GLN A 73 11.88 16.30 -18.62
CA GLN A 73 13.32 16.06 -18.79
C GLN A 73 13.61 15.04 -19.89
N VAL A 74 12.87 13.94 -19.92
CA VAL A 74 12.93 12.95 -20.99
C VAL A 74 12.62 13.62 -22.32
N SER A 75 11.51 14.36 -22.42
CA SER A 75 11.13 15.09 -23.63
C SER A 75 12.26 15.99 -24.14
N GLU A 76 12.85 16.83 -23.30
CA GLU A 76 13.95 17.74 -23.69
C GLU A 76 15.16 16.96 -24.24
N LEU A 77 15.55 15.87 -23.57
CA LEU A 77 16.69 15.04 -24.00
C LEU A 77 16.43 14.35 -25.35
N TYR A 78 15.19 13.98 -25.66
CA TYR A 78 14.82 13.34 -26.92
C TYR A 78 14.56 14.36 -28.05
N HIS A 79 13.96 15.52 -27.77
CA HIS A 79 13.72 16.58 -28.78
C HIS A 79 15.02 17.27 -29.23
N GLY A 80 16.05 17.32 -28.37
CA GLY A 80 17.39 17.78 -28.76
C GLY A 80 18.10 16.86 -29.76
N LYS A 81 17.57 15.66 -30.04
CA LYS A 81 18.17 14.67 -30.94
C LYS A 81 17.44 14.50 -32.27
N ASP A 82 16.16 14.87 -32.35
CA ASP A 82 15.39 14.91 -33.61
C ASP A 82 14.23 15.94 -33.52
N PRO A 83 14.18 16.99 -34.38
CA PRO A 83 13.13 18.01 -34.34
C PRO A 83 11.76 17.54 -34.89
N ALA A 84 11.62 16.26 -35.25
CA ALA A 84 10.42 15.69 -35.85
C ALA A 84 9.82 14.52 -35.05
N ALA A 85 10.32 14.26 -33.83
CA ALA A 85 9.76 13.20 -33.00
C ALA A 85 8.36 13.61 -32.51
N PRO A 86 7.33 12.77 -32.70
CA PRO A 86 6.00 13.07 -32.22
C PRO A 86 6.00 13.10 -30.68
N SER A 87 5.37 14.14 -30.12
CA SER A 87 5.16 14.38 -28.68
C SER A 87 4.40 13.26 -27.92
N ASN A 88 4.05 12.18 -28.61
CA ASN A 88 3.18 11.09 -28.15
C ASN A 88 3.89 9.99 -27.35
N VAL A 89 5.23 9.97 -27.28
CA VAL A 89 5.96 9.02 -26.41
C VAL A 89 5.63 9.26 -24.93
N CYS A 90 5.29 10.50 -24.56
CA CYS A 90 4.90 10.87 -23.20
C CYS A 90 3.47 10.41 -22.83
N GLU A 91 2.55 10.33 -23.80
CA GLU A 91 1.13 10.08 -23.53
C GLU A 91 0.75 8.59 -23.55
N LYS A 92 1.48 7.75 -24.27
CA LYS A 92 1.18 6.31 -24.40
C LYS A 92 1.25 5.52 -23.07
N TRP A 93 1.88 6.10 -22.05
CA TRP A 93 1.89 5.56 -20.68
C TRP A 93 0.52 5.64 -20.00
N LYS A 94 -0.37 6.55 -20.42
CA LYS A 94 -1.78 6.56 -19.98
C LYS A 94 -2.48 5.29 -20.45
N ASP A 95 -2.31 4.92 -21.72
CA ASP A 95 -2.90 3.70 -22.28
C ASP A 95 -2.41 2.44 -21.56
N PHE A 96 -1.13 2.42 -21.17
CA PHE A 96 -0.53 1.32 -20.41
C PHE A 96 -1.12 1.21 -18.99
N MET A 97 -1.26 2.32 -18.25
CA MET A 97 -1.87 2.30 -16.91
C MET A 97 -3.36 1.96 -16.93
N GLU A 98 -4.07 2.38 -17.99
CA GLU A 98 -5.51 2.14 -18.14
C GLU A 98 -5.81 0.67 -18.49
N ALA A 99 -4.90 0.00 -19.21
CA ALA A 99 -4.98 -1.43 -19.49
C ALA A 99 -4.78 -2.31 -18.24
N GLU A 100 -3.97 -1.88 -17.26
CA GLU A 100 -3.66 -2.66 -16.06
C GLU A 100 -4.76 -2.56 -14.98
N CYS A 101 -5.52 -1.45 -14.95
CA CYS A 101 -6.71 -1.29 -14.09
C CYS A 101 -7.83 -2.31 -14.43
N ALA A 102 -7.95 -2.72 -15.70
CA ALA A 102 -8.98 -3.64 -16.17
C ALA A 102 -8.78 -5.10 -15.71
N SER A 103 -7.59 -5.49 -15.25
CA SER A 103 -7.29 -6.88 -14.86
C SER A 103 -7.47 -7.18 -13.37
N ALA A 104 -7.47 -6.15 -12.50
CA ALA A 104 -7.33 -6.34 -11.05
C ALA A 104 -8.62 -6.64 -10.25
N ASN A 105 -9.78 -6.82 -10.89
CA ASN A 105 -11.07 -7.05 -10.20
C ASN A 105 -11.65 -8.47 -10.31
N GLN A 106 -10.93 -9.44 -10.86
CA GLN A 106 -11.38 -10.84 -10.87
C GLN A 106 -10.87 -11.60 -9.64
N GLY A 107 -11.48 -11.36 -8.48
CA GLY A 107 -11.11 -12.10 -7.27
C GLY A 107 -11.92 -11.73 -6.05
N GLY A 108 -13.13 -12.29 -5.94
CA GLY A 108 -13.91 -12.20 -4.70
C GLY A 108 -15.40 -12.55 -4.83
N SER A 109 -15.72 -13.74 -5.33
CA SER A 109 -17.03 -14.35 -5.04
C SER A 109 -16.94 -15.06 -3.69
N ILE A 110 -17.72 -14.58 -2.72
CA ILE A 110 -18.20 -15.41 -1.60
C ILE A 110 -19.56 -15.96 -2.02
#